data_AF-A0A2V9NCJ7-F1
#
_entry.id   AF-A0A2V9NCJ7-F1
#
_cell.length_a   1.000
_cell.length_b   1.000
_cell.length_c   1.000
_cell.angle_alpha   90.00
_cell.angle_beta   90.00
_cell.angle_gamma   90.00
#
_symmetry.space_group_name_H-M   'P 1'
#
loop_
_entity.id
_entity.type
_entity.pdbx_description
1 polymer ?
#
loop_
_entity_poly.entity_id
_entity_poly.type
_entity_poly.pdbx_seq_one_letter_code
_entity_poly.pdbx_strand_id
1 'polypeptide(L)'
;VLKSLGFKYLIITGCTTSVCVESTVRDAMFRDYSCVLLEDCMGEPIGNDLPRSNHEASLLTMQMLFGWVSNSEEFVKSLRLKQTPVTETVPQ
;
A
#
# COMPACT_ATOMS: atom_id res chain seq x y z
N VAL A 1 -9.75 -8.63 -12.43
CA VAL A 1 -8.95 -9.69 -11.76
C VAL A 1 -9.09 -9.62 -10.24
N LEU A 2 -8.60 -8.59 -9.54
CA LEU A 2 -8.60 -8.61 -8.07
C LEU A 2 -10.00 -8.72 -7.44
N LYS A 3 -11.03 -8.02 -7.99
CA LYS A 3 -12.42 -8.17 -7.52
C LYS A 3 -12.96 -9.60 -7.68
N SER A 4 -12.66 -10.29 -8.77
CA SER A 4 -13.15 -11.66 -8.99
C SER A 4 -12.47 -12.68 -8.08
N LEU A 5 -11.31 -12.33 -7.50
CA LEU A 5 -10.60 -13.13 -6.50
C LEU A 5 -11.00 -12.76 -5.07
N GLY A 6 -11.93 -11.82 -4.87
CA GLY A 6 -12.39 -11.41 -3.53
C GLY A 6 -11.35 -10.62 -2.71
N PHE A 7 -10.24 -10.17 -3.30
CA PHE A 7 -9.25 -9.38 -2.58
C PHE A 7 -9.79 -8.00 -2.25
N LYS A 8 -9.54 -7.55 -1.02
CA LYS A 8 -9.92 -6.22 -0.52
C LYS A 8 -8.72 -5.40 -0.04
N TYR A 9 -7.70 -6.07 0.52
CA TYR A 9 -6.50 -5.44 1.04
C TYR A 9 -5.37 -5.55 0.03
N LEU A 10 -4.76 -4.41 -0.30
CA LEU A 10 -3.65 -4.34 -1.25
C LEU A 10 -2.40 -3.82 -0.54
N ILE A 11 -1.29 -4.51 -0.76
CA ILE A 11 0.03 -4.05 -0.32
C ILE A 11 0.70 -3.40 -1.52
N ILE A 12 1.13 -2.15 -1.34
CA ILE A 12 1.62 -1.30 -2.43
C ILE A 12 3.11 -1.06 -2.25
N THR A 13 3.85 -1.30 -3.33
CA THR A 13 5.31 -1.12 -3.45
C THR A 13 5.63 -0.64 -4.87
N GLY A 14 6.86 -0.19 -5.12
CA GLY A 14 7.36 0.08 -6.47
C GLY A 14 7.77 1.53 -6.73
N CYS A 15 7.82 1.93 -8.00
CA CYS A 15 8.33 3.22 -8.44
C CYS A 15 7.52 3.66 -9.67
N THR A 16 7.16 4.94 -9.86
CA THR A 16 7.49 6.14 -9.08
C THR A 16 6.45 6.47 -8.01
N THR A 17 6.88 6.84 -6.80
CA THR A 17 6.01 7.15 -5.64
C THR A 17 4.91 8.17 -5.98
N SER A 18 5.29 9.34 -6.51
CA SER A 18 4.34 10.42 -6.81
C SER A 18 3.52 10.24 -8.09
N VAL A 19 3.80 9.19 -8.88
CA VAL A 19 3.15 8.98 -10.18
C VAL A 19 2.41 7.66 -10.20
N CYS A 20 3.09 6.55 -10.51
CA CYS A 20 2.44 5.26 -10.71
C CYS A 20 1.86 4.73 -9.40
N VAL A 21 2.59 4.90 -8.28
CA VAL A 21 2.13 4.40 -6.98
C VAL A 21 0.94 5.22 -6.48
N GLU A 22 1.07 6.54 -6.38
CA GLU A 22 -0.03 7.39 -5.90
C GLU A 22 -1.28 7.29 -6.79
N SER A 23 -1.12 7.27 -8.13
CA SER A 23 -2.26 7.09 -9.04
C SER A 23 -2.98 5.76 -8.81
N THR A 24 -2.22 4.68 -8.60
CA THR A 24 -2.79 3.35 -8.34
C THR A 24 -3.53 3.32 -7.00
N VAL A 25 -2.95 3.89 -5.96
CA VAL A 25 -3.55 3.96 -4.61
C VAL A 25 -4.85 4.74 -4.65
N ARG A 26 -4.88 5.85 -5.39
CA ARG A 26 -6.07 6.67 -5.53
C ARG A 26 -7.19 5.93 -6.29
N ASP A 27 -6.88 5.26 -7.41
CA ASP A 27 -7.85 4.43 -8.13
C ASP A 27 -8.34 3.24 -7.29
N ALA A 28 -7.45 2.62 -6.51
CA ALA A 28 -7.78 1.54 -5.60
C ALA A 28 -8.75 2.01 -4.50
N MET A 29 -8.50 3.18 -3.90
CA MET A 29 -9.41 3.79 -2.92
C MET A 29 -10.82 3.99 -3.50
N PHE A 30 -10.92 4.58 -4.70
CA PHE A 30 -12.21 4.79 -5.37
C PHE A 30 -12.96 3.49 -5.71
N ARG A 31 -12.29 2.35 -5.70
CA ARG A 31 -12.86 1.01 -5.93
C ARG A 31 -13.05 0.23 -4.64
N ASP A 32 -13.04 0.89 -3.48
CA ASP A 32 -13.19 0.31 -2.15
C ASP A 32 -12.10 -0.71 -1.77
N TYR A 33 -10.88 -0.54 -2.29
CA TYR A 33 -9.72 -1.28 -1.80
C TYR A 33 -9.08 -0.57 -0.61
N SER A 34 -8.58 -1.35 0.34
CA SER A 34 -7.85 -0.89 1.51
C SER A 34 -6.35 -1.06 1.25
N CYS A 35 -5.62 0.04 1.09
CA CYS A 35 -4.20 0.01 0.70
C CYS A 35 -3.28 0.21 1.90
N VAL A 36 -2.24 -0.63 2.02
CA VAL A 36 -1.08 -0.41 2.90
C VAL A 36 0.14 -0.19 2.02
N LEU A 37 0.76 0.97 2.16
CA LEU A 37 1.95 1.38 1.43
C LEU A 37 3.18 1.08 2.27
N LEU A 38 4.20 0.49 1.65
CA LEU A 38 5.48 0.21 2.29
C LEU A 38 6.50 1.24 1.82
N GLU A 39 6.73 2.28 2.63
CA GLU A 39 7.53 3.45 2.25
C GLU A 39 8.98 3.09 1.85
N ASP A 40 9.56 2.12 2.54
CA ASP A 40 10.89 1.59 2.32
C ASP A 40 11.00 0.67 1.08
N CYS A 41 9.86 0.28 0.51
CA CYS A 41 9.76 -0.48 -0.73
C CYS A 41 9.30 0.39 -1.92
N MET A 42 9.42 1.72 -1.79
CA MET A 42 8.97 2.66 -2.79
C MET A 42 10.10 3.60 -3.24
N GLY A 43 10.10 3.98 -4.51
CA GLY A 43 11.14 4.81 -5.11
C GLY A 43 10.61 6.08 -5.77
N GLU A 44 11.30 7.20 -5.55
CA GLU A 44 11.04 8.49 -6.20
C GLU A 44 12.28 9.00 -6.94
N PRO A 45 12.46 8.66 -8.22
CA PRO A 45 13.59 9.15 -9.00
C PRO A 45 13.41 10.60 -9.48
N ILE A 46 12.17 11.14 -9.50
CA ILE A 46 11.89 12.47 -10.06
C ILE A 46 12.18 13.54 -9.02
N GLY A 47 13.20 14.36 -9.29
CA GLY A 47 13.55 15.47 -8.40
C GLY A 47 14.19 15.02 -7.09
N ASN A 48 14.82 13.83 -7.05
CA ASN A 48 15.47 13.30 -5.85
C ASN A 48 16.59 14.22 -5.29
N ASP A 49 17.20 15.05 -6.15
CA ASP A 49 18.24 16.01 -5.74
C ASP A 49 17.68 17.40 -5.37
N LEU A 50 16.36 17.58 -5.39
CA LEU A 50 15.72 18.85 -5.04
C LEU A 50 15.51 18.98 -3.53
N PRO A 51 15.48 20.20 -2.97
CA PRO A 51 15.29 20.41 -1.54
C PRO A 51 13.89 20.02 -1.03
N ARG A 52 12.94 19.75 -1.93
CA ARG A 52 11.58 19.29 -1.60
C ARG A 52 11.39 17.89 -2.16
N SER A 53 10.99 16.96 -1.29
CA SER A 53 10.79 15.57 -1.68
C SER A 53 9.35 15.33 -2.14
N ASN A 54 9.21 14.90 -3.39
CA ASN A 54 7.93 14.39 -3.90
C ASN A 54 7.51 13.12 -3.17
N HIS A 55 8.47 12.29 -2.76
CA HIS A 55 8.22 11.06 -2.01
C HIS A 55 7.47 11.36 -0.71
N GLU A 56 8.01 12.27 0.11
CA GLU A 56 7.43 12.66 1.39
C GLU A 56 6.06 13.33 1.23
N ALA A 57 5.92 14.20 0.23
CA ALA A 57 4.65 14.89 -0.04
C ALA A 57 3.54 13.91 -0.45
N SER A 58 3.87 12.93 -1.29
CA SER A 58 2.95 11.89 -1.72
C SER A 58 2.62 10.92 -0.58
N LEU A 59 3.60 10.49 0.22
CA LEU A 59 3.35 9.64 1.40
C LEU A 59 2.40 10.32 2.39
N LEU A 60 2.62 11.60 2.71
CA LEU A 60 1.73 12.37 3.58
C LEU A 60 0.29 12.41 3.02
N THR A 61 0.15 12.71 1.73
CA THR A 61 -1.15 12.76 1.06
C THR A 61 -1.87 11.41 1.15
N MET A 62 -1.16 10.31 0.86
CA MET A 62 -1.72 8.96 0.88
C MET A 62 -2.08 8.50 2.30
N GLN A 63 -1.25 8.83 3.30
CA GLN A 63 -1.52 8.54 4.71
C GLN A 63 -2.76 9.27 5.23
N MET A 64 -2.97 10.51 4.79
CA MET A 64 -4.09 11.33 5.25
C MET A 64 -5.42 10.96 4.59
N LEU A 65 -5.39 10.46 3.34
CA LEU A 65 -6.59 10.38 2.50
C LEU A 65 -6.90 9.01 1.91
N PHE A 66 -5.89 8.19 1.61
CA PHE A 66 -6.06 7.05 0.69
C PHE A 66 -5.67 5.68 1.25
N GLY A 67 -4.94 5.63 2.36
CA GLY A 67 -4.55 4.37 2.97
C GLY A 67 -3.66 4.53 4.20
N TRP A 68 -2.96 3.44 4.53
CA TRP A 68 -1.98 3.42 5.63
C TRP A 68 -0.57 3.36 5.08
N VAL A 69 0.37 4.01 5.76
CA VAL A 69 1.80 3.92 5.48
C VAL A 69 2.47 3.14 6.60
N SER A 70 3.36 2.22 6.23
CA SER A 70 4.19 1.42 7.12
C SER A 70 5.54 1.15 6.45
N ASN A 71 6.41 0.39 7.10
CA ASN A 71 7.64 -0.15 6.51
C ASN A 71 7.56 -1.67 6.41
N SER A 72 8.40 -2.27 5.56
CA SER A 72 8.39 -3.70 5.29
C SER A 72 8.71 -4.55 6.52
N GLU A 73 9.56 -4.05 7.42
CA GLU A 73 9.94 -4.76 8.65
C GLU A 73 8.72 -4.96 9.58
N GLU A 74 8.03 -3.87 9.93
CA GLU A 74 6.84 -3.94 10.78
C GLU A 74 5.70 -4.70 10.09
N PHE A 75 5.56 -4.56 8.77
CA PHE A 75 4.60 -5.33 8.00
C PHE A 75 4.88 -6.84 8.09
N VAL A 76 6.10 -7.30 7.80
CA VAL A 76 6.49 -8.72 7.87
C VAL A 76 6.34 -9.27 9.28
N LYS A 77 6.72 -8.48 10.29
CA LYS A 77 6.53 -8.83 11.71
C LYS A 77 5.05 -9.03 12.04
N SER A 78 4.16 -8.15 11.56
CA SER A 78 2.72 -8.26 11.78
C SER A 78 2.10 -9.54 11.18
N LEU A 79 2.60 -9.99 10.03
CA LEU A 79 2.15 -11.22 9.38
C LEU A 79 2.54 -12.47 10.18
N ARG A 80 3.70 -12.45 10.85
CA ARG A 80 4.16 -13.55 11.69
C ARG A 80 3.34 -13.69 12.97
N LEU A 81 2.82 -12.58 13.50
CA LEU A 81 1.99 -12.56 14.71
C LEU A 81 0.57 -13.12 14.49
N LYS A 82 0.09 -13.18 13.23
CA LYS A 82 -1.28 -13.59 12.86
C LYS A 82 -1.39 -14.99 12.26
N GLN A 83 -0.50 -15.91 12.57
CA GLN A 83 -0.72 -17.33 12.25
C GLN A 83 -1.76 -17.96 13.19
N THR A 84 -3.00 -17.47 13.15
CA THR A 84 -4.16 -18.24 13.60
C THR A 84 -4.71 -18.98 12.38
N PRO A 85 -4.92 -20.30 12.41
CA PRO A 85 -5.47 -21.03 11.28
C PRO A 85 -6.79 -20.40 10.84
N VAL A 86 -6.90 -20.02 9.57
CA VAL A 86 -8.18 -19.70 8.94
C VAL A 86 -8.91 -21.05 8.82
N THR A 87 -9.76 -21.37 9.79
CA THR A 87 -10.68 -22.50 9.64
C THR A 87 -11.68 -22.13 8.54
N GLU A 88 -11.49 -22.67 7.34
CA GLU A 88 -12.49 -22.67 6.29
C GLU A 88 -13.74 -23.41 6.79
N THR A 89 -14.70 -22.68 7.36
CA THR A 89 -16.07 -23.17 7.46
C THR A 89 -16.78 -22.82 6.15
N VAL A 90 -16.69 -23.73 5.18
CA VAL A 90 -17.62 -23.78 4.04
C VAL A 90 -18.95 -24.32 4.58
N PRO A 91 -20.07 -23.57 4.51
CA PRO A 91 -21.39 -24.13 4.79
C PRO A 91 -21.72 -25.18 3.73
N GLN A 92 -22.08 -26.39 4.18
CA GLN A 92 -22.75 -27.39 3.34
C GLN A 92 -24.16 -26.94 2.97
#